data_AF-A0A1B8H384-F1
#
_entry.id   AF-A0A1B8H384-F1
#
_cell.length_a   1.000
_cell.length_b   1.000
_cell.length_c   1.000
_cell.angle_alpha   90.00
_cell.angle_beta   90.00
_cell.angle_gamma   90.00
#
_symmetry.space_group_name_H-M   'P 1'
#
loop_
_entity.id
_entity.type
_entity.pdbx_description
1 polymer ?
#
loop_
_entity_poly.entity_id
_entity_poly.type
_entity_poly.pdbx_seq_one_letter_code
_entity_poly.pdbx_strand_id
1 'polypeptide(L)'
;MFVDNWVDYQYIASVARNFSVEYVQVMLYRYVAPICYCNLLSPVPPVWTYFDADELWEDIGILKNKEQRIFGKFKRDLCALYFKNRLKQEWQELMCFLQN
;
A
#
# COMPACT_ATOMS: atom_id res chain seq x y z
N MET A 1 5.81 -2.87 -6.67
CA MET A 1 4.37 -3.23 -6.79
C MET A 1 3.50 -2.10 -7.31
N PHE A 2 3.77 -0.81 -7.02
CA PHE A 2 2.97 0.32 -7.56
C PHE A 2 3.71 1.19 -8.58
N VAL A 3 4.77 0.66 -9.14
CA VAL A 3 5.64 1.30 -10.14
C VAL A 3 5.94 0.23 -11.19
N ASP A 4 6.20 0.64 -12.44
CA ASP A 4 6.48 -0.27 -13.55
C ASP A 4 7.92 -0.82 -13.47
N ASN A 5 8.21 -1.57 -12.41
CA ASN A 5 9.48 -2.22 -12.17
C ASN A 5 9.32 -3.58 -11.49
N TRP A 6 10.38 -4.38 -11.51
CA TRP A 6 10.43 -5.64 -10.78
C TRP A 6 10.29 -5.40 -9.28
N VAL A 7 9.43 -6.19 -8.64
CA VAL A 7 9.16 -6.08 -7.20
C VAL A 7 10.12 -6.98 -6.43
N ASP A 8 10.94 -6.39 -5.57
CA ASP A 8 11.82 -7.13 -4.66
C ASP A 8 11.06 -7.56 -3.39
N TYR A 9 10.32 -8.66 -3.48
CA TYR A 9 9.56 -9.19 -2.36
C TYR A 9 10.43 -9.69 -1.20
N GLN A 10 11.65 -10.14 -1.48
CA GLN A 10 12.58 -10.60 -0.46
C GLN A 10 13.02 -9.43 0.43
N TYR A 11 13.40 -8.30 -0.19
CA TYR A 11 13.73 -7.09 0.54
C TYR A 11 12.51 -6.56 1.32
N ILE A 12 11.34 -6.47 0.68
CA ILE A 12 10.10 -6.01 1.35
C ILE A 12 9.80 -6.89 2.57
N ALA A 13 9.87 -8.22 2.43
CA ALA A 13 9.65 -9.14 3.53
C ALA A 13 10.68 -8.98 4.66
N SER A 14 11.96 -8.73 4.33
CA SER A 14 13.00 -8.51 5.34
C SER A 14 12.68 -7.35 6.29
N VAL A 15 12.04 -6.29 5.77
CA VAL A 15 11.57 -5.15 6.57
C VAL A 15 10.26 -5.47 7.27
N ALA A 16 9.28 -6.03 6.54
CA ALA A 16 7.93 -6.28 7.01
C ALA A 16 7.84 -7.33 8.13
N ARG A 17 8.78 -8.29 8.20
CA ARG A 17 8.86 -9.31 9.27
C ARG A 17 9.00 -8.73 10.68
N ASN A 18 9.38 -7.47 10.83
CA ASN A 18 9.42 -6.78 12.13
C ASN A 18 8.03 -6.43 12.68
N PHE A 19 6.96 -6.68 11.91
CA PHE A 19 5.58 -6.40 12.27
C PHE A 19 4.71 -7.65 12.10
N SER A 20 3.54 -7.69 12.75
CA SER A 20 2.59 -8.78 12.52
C SER A 20 2.04 -8.74 11.09
N VAL A 21 1.74 -9.92 10.52
CA VAL A 21 1.20 -10.05 9.17
C VAL A 21 -0.10 -9.24 9.02
N GLU A 22 -0.94 -9.23 10.06
CA GLU A 22 -2.18 -8.46 10.08
C GLU A 22 -1.90 -6.96 10.02
N TYR A 23 -0.90 -6.48 10.75
CA TYR A 23 -0.51 -5.07 10.72
C TYR A 23 0.01 -4.66 9.34
N VAL A 24 0.89 -5.48 8.74
CA VAL A 24 1.40 -5.25 7.38
C VAL A 24 0.26 -5.22 6.37
N GLN A 25 -0.67 -6.17 6.45
CA GLN A 25 -1.83 -6.24 5.56
C GLN A 25 -2.73 -5.01 5.68
N VAL A 26 -3.03 -4.59 6.91
CA VAL A 26 -3.82 -3.38 7.17
C VAL A 26 -3.10 -2.15 6.62
N MET A 27 -1.80 -2.01 6.89
CA MET A 27 -1.04 -0.87 6.40
C MET A 27 -1.04 -0.79 4.87
N LEU A 28 -0.82 -1.94 4.23
CA LEU A 28 -0.80 -2.04 2.79
C LEU A 28 -2.15 -1.66 2.16
N TYR A 29 -3.24 -2.32 2.53
CA TYR A 29 -4.51 -2.15 1.83
C TYR A 29 -5.25 -0.86 2.18
N ARG A 30 -5.05 -0.36 3.40
CA ARG A 30 -5.84 0.75 3.92
C ARG A 30 -5.17 2.10 3.78
N TYR A 31 -3.83 2.14 3.76
CA TYR A 31 -3.10 3.39 3.72
C TYR A 31 -2.18 3.51 2.51
N VAL A 32 -1.33 2.51 2.24
CA VAL A 32 -0.37 2.60 1.14
C VAL A 32 -1.04 2.48 -0.23
N ALA A 33 -1.83 1.41 -0.46
CA ALA A 33 -2.44 1.14 -1.75
C ALA A 33 -3.39 2.25 -2.25
N PRO A 34 -4.24 2.87 -1.41
CA PRO A 34 -5.08 3.98 -1.86
C PRO A 34 -4.29 5.18 -2.39
N ILE A 35 -3.13 5.49 -1.80
CA ILE A 35 -2.30 6.61 -2.24
C ILE A 35 -1.55 6.21 -3.51
N CYS A 36 -0.79 5.12 -3.46
CA CYS A 36 0.08 4.70 -4.55
C CYS A 36 -0.70 4.30 -5.82
N TYR A 37 -1.89 3.73 -5.68
CA TYR A 37 -2.71 3.35 -6.83
C TYR A 37 -3.35 4.55 -7.53
N CYS A 38 -3.69 5.61 -6.81
CA CYS A 38 -4.17 6.84 -7.45
C CYS A 38 -3.08 7.47 -8.32
N ASN A 39 -1.82 7.41 -7.86
CA ASN A 39 -0.68 7.92 -8.63
C ASN A 39 -0.48 7.13 -9.93
N LEU A 40 -0.76 5.82 -9.97
CA LEU A 40 -0.75 5.03 -11.21
C LEU A 40 -1.82 5.45 -12.24
N LEU A 41 -2.92 6.05 -11.79
CA LEU A 41 -3.99 6.54 -12.66
C LEU A 41 -3.76 7.97 -13.16
N SER A 42 -2.70 8.63 -12.66
CA SER A 42 -2.32 9.97 -13.09
C SER A 42 -1.65 9.92 -14.48
N PRO A 43 -1.73 10.99 -15.29
CA PRO A 43 -1.06 11.04 -16.58
C PRO A 43 0.43 10.74 -16.41
N VAL A 44 0.93 9.77 -17.18
CA VAL A 44 2.31 9.31 -17.12
C VAL A 44 3.26 10.50 -17.30
N PRO A 45 4.06 10.88 -16.28
CA PRO A 45 5.04 11.93 -16.48
C PRO A 45 6.13 11.42 -17.45
N PRO A 46 6.76 12.32 -18.22
CA PRO A 46 7.81 11.96 -19.18
C PRO A 46 9.04 11.30 -18.53
N VAL A 47 9.21 11.46 -17.22
CA VAL A 47 10.15 10.70 -16.38
C VAL A 47 9.33 10.08 -15.24
N TRP A 48 9.28 8.75 -15.16
CA TRP A 48 8.62 8.04 -14.07
C TRP A 48 9.51 8.11 -12.83
N THR A 49 9.38 9.17 -12.04
CA THR A 49 10.08 9.27 -10.75
C THR A 49 9.43 8.32 -9.76
N TYR A 50 10.26 7.64 -8.97
CA TYR A 50 9.84 6.79 -7.86
C TYR A 50 8.96 7.59 -6.88
N PHE A 51 8.23 6.90 -5.99
CA PHE A 51 7.53 7.60 -4.91
C PHE A 51 8.54 8.35 -4.05
N ASP A 52 8.29 9.63 -3.79
CA ASP A 52 9.00 10.34 -2.73
C ASP A 52 8.56 9.75 -1.38
N ALA A 53 9.52 9.27 -0.59
CA ALA A 53 9.24 8.57 0.65
C ALA A 53 8.67 9.51 1.73
N ASP A 54 9.11 10.77 1.73
CA ASP A 54 8.67 11.78 2.71
C ASP A 54 7.25 12.24 2.36
N GLU A 55 6.97 12.49 1.07
CA GLU A 55 5.63 12.81 0.58
C GLU A 55 4.64 11.67 0.88
N LEU A 56 5.02 10.42 0.58
CA LEU A 56 4.19 9.26 0.87
C LEU A 56 3.90 9.11 2.37
N TRP A 57 4.90 9.39 3.21
CA TRP A 57 4.73 9.35 4.67
C TRP A 57 3.76 10.45 5.16
N GLU A 58 3.86 11.66 4.62
CA GLU A 58 2.95 12.75 4.93
C GLU A 58 1.50 12.42 4.52
N ASP A 59 1.31 11.90 3.30
CA ASP A 59 -0.01 11.51 2.79
C ASP A 59 -0.66 10.41 3.64
N ILE A 60 0.13 9.41 4.06
CA ILE A 60 -0.34 8.38 5.01
C ILE A 60 -0.79 9.03 6.32
N GLY A 61 -0.04 10.00 6.84
CA GLY A 61 -0.39 10.75 8.05
C GLY A 61 -1.71 11.52 7.89
N ILE A 62 -1.88 12.24 6.77
CA ILE A 62 -3.09 12.97 6.43
C ILE A 62 -4.30 12.01 6.35
N LEU A 63 -4.13 10.86 5.68
CA LEU A 63 -5.19 9.86 5.55
C LEU A 63 -5.59 9.29 6.92
N LYS A 64 -4.62 8.91 7.75
CA LYS A 64 -4.84 8.44 9.12
C LYS A 64 -5.58 9.47 9.98
N ASN A 65 -5.25 10.75 9.86
CA ASN A 65 -5.92 11.81 10.61
C ASN A 65 -7.37 12.03 10.14
N LYS A 66 -7.63 11.91 8.83
CA LYS A 66 -8.98 12.00 8.25
C LYS A 66 -9.89 10.84 8.67
N GLU A 67 -9.33 9.68 9.01
CA GLU A 67 -10.09 8.49 9.43
C GLU A 67 -10.82 8.62 10.77
N GLN A 68 -10.49 9.62 11.59
CA GLN A 68 -11.21 9.85 12.85
C GLN A 68 -12.66 10.32 12.64
N ARG A 69 -13.09 10.60 11.41
CA ARG A 69 -14.47 10.98 11.07
C ARG A 69 -15.31 9.78 10.62
N ILE A 70 -16.55 9.68 11.12
CA ILE A 70 -17.47 8.53 10.97
C ILE A 70 -17.71 8.14 9.49
N PHE A 71 -17.86 9.11 8.58
CA PHE A 71 -18.05 8.86 7.14
C PHE A 71 -16.82 8.27 6.44
N GLY A 72 -15.63 8.41 7.04
CA GLY A 72 -14.40 7.81 6.53
C GLY A 72 -14.34 6.29 6.72
N LYS A 73 -15.08 5.73 7.68
CA LYS A 73 -15.01 4.31 8.06
C LYS A 73 -15.52 3.38 6.95
N PHE A 74 -16.69 3.68 6.37
CA PHE A 74 -17.30 2.85 5.33
C PHE A 74 -16.51 2.90 4.01
N LYS A 75 -16.12 4.10 3.56
CA LYS A 75 -15.34 4.29 2.33
C LYS A 75 -14.02 3.51 2.40
N ARG A 76 -13.40 3.49 3.56
CA ARG A 76 -12.16 2.79 3.85
C ARG A 76 -12.31 1.28 3.88
N ASP A 77 -13.36 0.75 4.50
CA ASP A 77 -13.60 -0.69 4.50
C ASP A 77 -13.88 -1.19 3.07
N LEU A 78 -14.58 -0.40 2.25
CA LEU A 78 -14.77 -0.69 0.83
C LEU A 78 -13.45 -0.60 0.02
N CYS A 79 -12.63 0.43 0.24
CA CYS A 79 -11.32 0.55 -0.39
C CYS A 79 -10.38 -0.60 0.02
N ALA A 80 -10.35 -0.97 1.29
CA ALA A 80 -9.53 -2.08 1.78
C ALA A 80 -9.98 -3.41 1.15
N LEU A 81 -11.29 -3.63 1.00
CA LEU A 81 -11.81 -4.81 0.29
C LEU A 81 -11.43 -4.79 -1.20
N TYR A 82 -11.53 -3.65 -1.86
CA TYR A 82 -11.09 -3.49 -3.25
C TYR A 82 -9.61 -3.84 -3.40
N PHE A 83 -8.73 -3.26 -2.57
CA PHE A 83 -7.29 -3.51 -2.64
C PHE A 83 -6.88 -4.91 -2.20
N LYS A 84 -7.59 -5.51 -1.24
CA LYS A 84 -7.41 -6.92 -0.89
C LYS A 84 -7.65 -7.83 -2.09
N ASN A 85 -8.66 -7.53 -2.90
CA ASN A 85 -8.97 -8.33 -4.07
C ASN A 85 -8.04 -8.01 -5.26
N ARG A 86 -7.69 -6.72 -5.44
CA ARG A 86 -6.83 -6.24 -6.52
C ARG A 86 -5.38 -6.68 -6.37
N LEU A 87 -4.83 -6.60 -5.16
CA LEU A 87 -3.43 -6.91 -4.84
C LEU A 87 -3.27 -8.34 -4.31
N LYS A 88 -4.19 -9.24 -4.67
CA LYS A 88 -4.22 -10.60 -4.11
C LYS A 88 -2.98 -11.39 -4.51
N GLN A 89 -2.51 -11.24 -5.75
CA GLN A 89 -1.35 -11.97 -6.26
C GLN A 89 -0.07 -11.48 -5.58
N GLU A 90 0.13 -10.17 -5.53
CA GLU A 90 1.27 -9.52 -4.88
C GLU A 90 1.32 -9.84 -3.38
N TRP A 91 0.16 -9.91 -2.74
CA TRP A 91 0.07 -10.34 -1.35
C TRP A 91 0.46 -11.81 -1.17
N GLN A 92 0.02 -12.70 -2.06
CA GLN A 92 0.41 -14.12 -2.01
C GLN A 92 1.93 -14.29 -2.21
N GLU A 93 2.51 -13.57 -3.16
CA GLU A 93 3.95 -13.55 -3.39
C GLU A 93 4.70 -13.07 -2.15
N LEU A 94 4.28 -11.94 -1.56
CA LEU A 94 4.89 -11.43 -0.32
C LEU A 94 4.76 -12.43 0.84
N MET A 95 3.61 -13.11 0.97
CA MET A 95 3.39 -14.08 2.04
C MET A 95 4.34 -15.28 1.96
N CYS A 96 4.71 -15.73 0.77
CA CYS A 96 5.73 -16.77 0.59
C CYS A 96 7.07 -16.36 1.23
N PHE A 97 7.42 -15.07 1.20
CA PHE A 97 8.63 -14.56 1.84
C PHE A 97 8.42 -14.15 3.30
N LEU A 98 7.21 -13.85 3.77
CA LEU A 98 6.96 -13.52 5.18
C LEU A 98 6.95 -14.77 6.09
N GLN A 99 6.63 -15.94 5.53
CA GLN A 99 6.52 -17.21 6.26
C GLN A 99 7.82 -18.03 6.29
N ASN A 100 8.79 -17.71 5.42
CA ASN A 100 10.15 -18.28 5.41
C ASN A 100 11.07 -17.58 6.41
#